data_AF-A0A955H0R0-F1
#
_entry.id   AF-A0A955H0R0-F1
#
_cell.length_a   1.000
_cell.length_b   1.000
_cell.length_c   1.000
_cell.angle_alpha   90.00
_cell.angle_beta   90.00
_cell.angle_gamma   90.00
#
_symmetry.space_group_name_H-M   'P 1'
#
loop_
_entity.id
_entity.type
_entity.pdbx_description
1 polymer ?
#
loop_
_entity_poly.entity_id
_entity_poly.type
_entity_poly.pdbx_seq_one_letter_code
_entity_poly.pdbx_strand_id
1 'polypeptide(L)'
;MQGQINPKIVGATIIGFALIGGAYTLSSLNNPRTVSQPAAIGAVAPERVAIAVNDEDQNGIEDWRDDFVTTEPIVLNNSASSTYEQPTTLTGQMSIHFLEDVIRSKNYGPFGKSEEEVVQYTVNSLAEQTNIELYDTPDIDIMESWNDEDIRNYANTLATVIINNNLPGMSGEISTLKSILDTGDINRVADLEKIAGAYKNFRDDSLKIPVPAFLAKQHLDLINTYNAIYEDITAMTL
;
A
#
# COMPACT_ATOMS: atom_id res chain seq x y z
N MET A 1 72.63 16.35 11.98
CA MET A 1 71.82 15.14 12.26
C MET A 1 70.55 15.22 11.41
N GLN A 2 70.53 14.58 10.24
CA GLN A 2 69.35 14.51 9.38
C GLN A 2 68.52 13.30 9.79
N GLY A 3 67.40 13.54 10.48
CA GLY A 3 66.44 12.49 10.79
C GLY A 3 65.74 12.04 9.51
N GLN A 4 65.98 10.80 9.09
CA GLN A 4 65.19 10.16 8.04
C GLN A 4 63.78 9.91 8.58
N ILE A 5 62.81 10.70 8.11
CA ILE A 5 61.41 10.53 8.45
C ILE A 5 60.90 9.27 7.73
N ASN A 6 60.32 8.34 8.49
CA ASN A 6 59.82 7.07 7.97
C ASN A 6 58.61 7.30 7.05
N PRO A 7 58.68 6.91 5.76
CA PRO A 7 57.61 7.17 4.78
C PRO A 7 56.29 6.49 5.14
N LYS A 8 56.31 5.40 5.92
CA LYS A 8 55.09 4.72 6.40
C LYS A 8 54.34 5.57 7.44
N ILE A 9 55.07 6.27 8.30
CA ILE A 9 54.48 7.16 9.31
C ILE A 9 53.88 8.39 8.62
N VAL A 10 54.57 8.95 7.61
CA VAL A 10 54.03 10.07 6.83
C VAL A 10 52.77 9.67 6.07
N GLY A 11 52.77 8.49 5.43
CA GLY A 11 51.60 7.97 4.72
C GLY A 11 50.39 7.73 5.62
N ALA A 12 50.61 7.11 6.80
CA ALA A 12 49.53 6.89 7.78
C ALA A 12 48.94 8.22 8.29
N THR A 13 49.77 9.23 8.53
CA THR A 13 49.31 10.55 8.97
C THR A 13 48.47 11.25 7.91
N ILE A 14 48.86 11.18 6.63
CA ILE A 14 48.11 11.78 5.52
C ILE A 14 46.73 11.12 5.37
N ILE A 15 46.65 9.79 5.44
CA ILE A 15 45.38 9.06 5.36
C ILE A 15 44.48 9.39 6.55
N GLY A 16 45.04 9.48 7.76
CA GLY A 16 44.32 9.89 8.95
C GLY A 16 43.71 11.29 8.82
N PHE A 17 44.48 12.27 8.34
CA PHE A 17 43.96 13.62 8.08
C PHE A 17 42.89 13.65 6.99
N ALA A 18 43.03 12.83 5.94
CA ALA A 18 42.03 12.73 4.88
C ALA A 18 40.70 12.15 5.38
N LEU A 19 40.75 11.12 6.24
CA LEU A 19 39.56 10.51 6.84
C LEU A 19 38.84 11.48 7.79
N ILE A 20 39.59 12.18 8.66
CA ILE A 20 39.02 13.18 9.56
C ILE A 20 38.41 14.35 8.78
N GLY A 21 39.12 14.81 7.73
CA GLY A 21 38.61 15.85 6.83
C GLY A 21 37.34 15.44 6.10
N GLY A 22 37.30 14.21 5.56
CA GLY A 22 36.12 13.66 4.88
C GLY A 22 34.92 13.47 5.82
N ALA A 23 35.15 12.98 7.03
CA ALA A 23 34.09 12.83 8.03
C ALA A 23 33.52 14.20 8.48
N TYR A 24 34.39 15.20 8.65
CA TYR A 24 33.97 16.56 9.02
C TYR A 24 33.13 17.24 7.92
N THR A 25 33.52 17.10 6.65
CA THR A 25 32.75 17.68 5.53
C THR A 25 31.41 16.98 5.35
N LEU A 26 31.35 15.65 5.48
CA LEU A 26 30.10 14.91 5.42
C LEU A 26 29.16 15.28 6.58
N SER A 27 29.70 15.42 7.79
CA SER A 27 28.93 15.86 8.96
C SER A 27 28.45 17.30 8.84
N SER A 28 29.27 18.19 8.27
CA SER A 28 28.91 19.59 8.01
C SER A 28 27.78 19.72 7.00
N LEU A 29 27.68 18.80 6.03
CA LEU A 29 26.62 18.79 5.02
C LEU A 29 25.30 18.21 5.56
N ASN A 30 25.36 17.41 6.63
CA ASN A 30 24.21 16.78 7.27
C ASN A 30 23.61 17.57 8.44
N ASN A 31 24.11 18.77 8.73
CA ASN A 31 23.43 19.65 9.66
C ASN A 31 22.03 19.96 9.08
N PRO A 32 20.94 19.65 9.81
CA PRO A 32 19.61 19.98 9.34
C PRO A 32 19.59 21.48 9.09
N ARG A 33 19.47 21.86 7.82
CA ARG A 33 19.19 23.25 7.47
C ARG A 33 17.85 23.55 8.10
N THR A 34 17.86 24.23 9.25
CA THR A 34 16.70 24.91 9.76
C THR A 34 16.38 25.98 8.73
N VAL A 35 15.58 25.60 7.73
CA VAL A 35 14.89 26.55 6.89
C VAL A 35 14.01 27.30 7.87
N SER A 36 14.43 28.51 8.22
CA SER A 36 13.51 29.48 8.80
C SER A 36 12.47 29.71 7.73
N GLN A 37 11.39 28.93 7.76
CA GLN A 37 10.14 29.39 7.22
C GLN A 37 9.76 30.54 8.14
N PRO A 38 9.83 31.82 7.69
CA PRO A 38 8.94 32.78 8.31
C PRO A 38 7.57 32.18 8.12
N ALA A 39 6.98 31.65 9.20
CA ALA A 39 5.55 31.51 9.24
C ALA A 39 5.06 32.94 9.02
N ALA A 40 4.68 33.23 7.78
CA ALA A 40 3.78 34.33 7.54
C ALA A 40 2.63 34.02 8.49
N ILE A 41 2.47 34.85 9.52
CA ILE A 41 1.25 34.89 10.30
C ILE A 41 0.21 35.27 9.25
N GLY A 42 -0.36 34.25 8.60
CA GLY A 42 -1.52 34.40 7.75
C GLY A 42 -2.54 35.12 8.59
N ALA A 43 -3.21 36.09 7.97
CA ALA A 43 -4.24 36.89 8.61
C ALA A 43 -5.06 36.00 9.55
N VAL A 44 -5.22 36.47 10.80
CA VAL A 44 -6.07 35.86 11.82
C VAL A 44 -7.29 35.29 11.11
N ALA A 45 -7.47 33.96 11.19
CA ALA A 45 -8.61 33.31 10.58
C ALA A 45 -9.86 34.10 10.99
N PRO A 46 -10.71 34.50 10.02
CA PRO A 46 -11.86 35.33 10.34
C PRO A 46 -12.61 34.68 11.48
N GLU A 47 -12.93 35.48 12.49
CA GLU A 47 -13.74 35.05 13.63
C GLU A 47 -14.95 34.30 13.07
N ARG A 48 -15.20 33.08 13.57
CA ARG A 48 -16.31 32.26 13.08
C ARG A 48 -17.61 32.99 13.40
N VAL A 49 -18.09 33.76 12.42
CA VAL A 49 -19.41 34.37 12.48
C VAL A 49 -20.42 33.23 12.34
N ALA A 50 -21.45 33.24 13.18
CA ALA A 50 -22.57 32.33 12.99
C ALA A 50 -23.10 32.50 11.56
N ILE A 51 -23.29 31.39 10.85
CA ILE A 51 -24.00 31.40 9.56
C ILE A 51 -25.35 32.03 9.85
N ALA A 52 -25.67 33.12 9.15
CA ALA A 52 -26.95 33.79 9.33
C ALA A 52 -28.06 32.77 9.04
N VAL A 53 -28.88 32.54 10.03
CA VAL A 53 -30.03 31.66 9.93
C VAL A 53 -31.08 32.46 9.15
N ASN A 54 -31.16 32.19 7.85
CA ASN A 54 -32.12 32.80 6.95
C ASN A 54 -33.36 31.90 6.86
N ASP A 55 -34.53 32.54 6.82
CA ASP A 55 -35.83 31.93 6.61
C ASP A 55 -36.46 32.81 5.52
N GLU A 56 -36.16 32.49 4.26
CA GLU A 56 -36.52 33.31 3.09
C GLU A 56 -38.01 33.24 2.82
N ASP A 57 -38.66 32.11 3.14
CA ASP A 57 -40.07 31.87 2.88
C ASP A 57 -40.98 32.09 4.11
N GLN A 58 -40.39 32.42 5.27
CA GLN A 58 -41.06 32.72 6.54
C GLN A 58 -41.93 31.56 7.05
N ASN A 59 -41.56 30.33 6.73
CA ASN A 59 -42.32 29.15 7.13
C ASN A 59 -42.01 28.73 8.59
N GLY A 60 -41.08 29.41 9.26
CA GLY A 60 -40.67 29.14 10.64
C GLY A 60 -39.66 28.00 10.77
N ILE A 61 -39.17 27.48 9.65
CA ILE A 61 -38.06 26.54 9.50
C ILE A 61 -36.94 27.32 8.80
N GLU A 62 -35.73 26.99 9.16
CA GLU A 62 -34.56 27.71 8.68
C GLU A 62 -34.18 27.12 7.31
N ASP A 63 -33.82 27.93 6.31
CA ASP A 63 -33.68 27.49 4.90
C ASP A 63 -32.75 26.27 4.76
N TRP A 64 -31.67 26.22 5.53
CA TRP A 64 -30.71 25.10 5.54
C TRP A 64 -31.28 23.80 6.11
N ARG A 65 -32.34 23.91 6.90
CA ARG A 65 -33.04 22.82 7.57
C ARG A 65 -34.22 22.31 6.75
N ASP A 66 -34.72 23.12 5.82
CA ASP A 66 -35.85 22.75 4.97
C ASP A 66 -35.54 21.51 4.10
N ASP A 67 -34.29 21.39 3.63
CA ASP A 67 -33.80 20.20 2.91
C ASP A 67 -33.95 18.88 3.71
N PHE A 68 -33.96 18.95 5.04
CA PHE A 68 -34.06 17.78 5.92
C PHE A 68 -35.47 17.53 6.47
N VAL A 69 -36.37 18.51 6.35
CA VAL A 69 -37.76 18.42 6.83
C VAL A 69 -38.74 18.08 5.70
N THR A 70 -38.22 17.86 4.48
CA THR A 70 -39.03 17.40 3.34
C THR A 70 -39.84 16.15 3.70
N THR A 71 -41.16 16.31 3.67
CA THR A 71 -42.16 15.27 3.96
C THR A 71 -42.62 14.54 2.69
N GLU A 72 -42.12 14.96 1.53
CA GLU A 72 -42.43 14.29 0.28
C GLU A 72 -41.72 12.94 0.23
N PRO A 73 -42.46 11.82 0.08
CA PRO A 73 -41.84 10.51 -0.05
C PRO A 73 -40.93 10.52 -1.27
N ILE A 74 -39.75 9.91 -1.15
CA ILE A 74 -38.86 9.66 -2.28
C ILE A 74 -39.63 8.79 -3.28
N VAL A 75 -40.21 9.40 -4.31
CA VAL A 75 -40.86 8.70 -5.41
C VAL A 75 -39.75 8.18 -6.31
N LEU A 76 -39.37 6.92 -6.12
CA LEU A 76 -38.56 6.21 -7.10
C LEU A 76 -39.39 6.12 -8.38
N ASN A 77 -39.11 6.99 -9.35
CA ASN A 77 -39.61 6.82 -10.71
C ASN A 77 -39.01 5.51 -11.25
N ASN A 78 -39.78 4.43 -11.16
CA ASN A 78 -39.46 3.08 -11.65
C ASN A 78 -39.35 3.02 -13.19
N SER A 79 -38.53 3.88 -13.78
CA SER A 79 -38.39 4.03 -15.24
C SER A 79 -36.94 3.93 -15.72
N ALA A 80 -35.97 3.69 -14.84
CA ALA A 80 -34.66 3.22 -15.26
C ALA A 80 -34.65 1.68 -15.23
N SER A 81 -35.09 1.07 -16.33
CA SER A 81 -34.95 -0.36 -16.63
C SER A 81 -33.49 -0.77 -16.89
N SER A 82 -32.54 -0.25 -16.12
CA SER A 82 -31.21 -0.85 -16.09
C SER A 82 -31.31 -2.13 -15.25
N THR A 83 -31.05 -3.27 -15.86
CA THR A 83 -30.81 -4.51 -15.12
C THR A 83 -29.76 -4.21 -14.07
N TYR A 84 -30.07 -4.48 -12.80
CA TYR A 84 -29.09 -4.33 -11.73
C TYR A 84 -27.86 -5.19 -12.05
N GLU A 85 -26.70 -4.56 -12.18
CA GLU A 85 -25.43 -5.25 -12.29
C GLU A 85 -24.80 -5.31 -10.90
N GLN A 86 -24.56 -6.53 -10.42
CA GLN A 86 -23.87 -6.71 -9.15
C GLN A 86 -22.42 -6.23 -9.30
N PRO A 87 -21.88 -5.45 -8.35
CA PRO A 87 -20.47 -5.09 -8.32
C PRO A 87 -19.58 -6.34 -8.37
N THR A 88 -18.54 -6.29 -9.19
CA THR A 88 -17.51 -7.34 -9.26
C THR A 88 -16.47 -7.21 -8.17
N THR A 89 -16.28 -6.00 -7.64
CA THR A 89 -15.26 -5.71 -6.63
C THR A 89 -15.61 -6.31 -5.27
N LEU A 90 -14.60 -6.78 -4.55
CA LEU A 90 -14.73 -7.32 -3.19
C LEU A 90 -15.46 -6.37 -2.25
N THR A 91 -15.06 -5.10 -2.22
CA THR A 91 -15.69 -4.05 -1.40
C THR A 91 -17.15 -3.81 -1.80
N GLY A 92 -17.46 -3.86 -3.09
CA GLY A 92 -18.83 -3.70 -3.59
C GLY A 92 -19.73 -4.85 -3.16
N GLN A 93 -19.28 -6.09 -3.33
CA GLN A 93 -20.00 -7.29 -2.89
C GLN A 93 -20.19 -7.30 -1.38
N MET A 94 -19.15 -6.97 -0.61
CA MET A 94 -19.19 -6.86 0.85
C MET A 94 -20.21 -5.80 1.30
N SER A 95 -20.22 -4.62 0.67
CA SER A 95 -21.15 -3.54 1.04
C SER A 95 -22.60 -3.95 0.86
N ILE A 96 -22.90 -4.68 -0.22
CA ILE A 96 -24.23 -5.24 -0.48
C ILE A 96 -24.58 -6.29 0.56
N HIS A 97 -23.72 -7.27 0.78
CA HIS A 97 -23.97 -8.34 1.76
C HIS A 97 -24.17 -7.79 3.17
N PHE A 98 -23.35 -6.81 3.58
CA PHE A 98 -23.49 -6.14 4.87
C PHE A 98 -24.83 -5.41 4.97
N LEU A 99 -25.20 -4.60 3.97
CA LEU A 99 -26.47 -3.86 3.98
C LEU A 99 -27.68 -4.79 3.95
N GLU A 100 -27.63 -5.86 3.16
CA GLU A 100 -28.67 -6.90 3.14
C GLU A 100 -28.85 -7.54 4.51
N ASP A 101 -27.76 -7.93 5.17
CA ASP A 101 -27.82 -8.56 6.48
C ASP A 101 -28.28 -7.58 7.57
N VAL A 102 -27.91 -6.30 7.49
CA VAL A 102 -28.42 -5.25 8.41
C VAL A 102 -29.92 -4.98 8.19
N ILE A 103 -30.39 -4.92 6.95
CA ILE A 103 -31.82 -4.72 6.66
C ILE A 103 -32.62 -5.94 7.13
N ARG A 104 -32.10 -7.15 6.92
CA ARG A 104 -32.72 -8.38 7.39
C ARG A 104 -32.76 -8.43 8.91
N SER A 105 -31.66 -8.14 9.61
CA SER A 105 -31.64 -8.15 11.09
C SER A 105 -32.69 -7.19 11.67
N LYS A 106 -32.84 -6.00 11.08
CA LYS A 106 -33.85 -5.02 11.51
C LYS A 106 -35.29 -5.44 11.19
N ASN A 107 -35.53 -6.08 10.05
CA ASN A 107 -36.89 -6.50 9.64
C ASN A 107 -37.38 -7.78 10.32
N TYR A 108 -36.50 -8.70 10.73
CA TYR A 108 -36.88 -9.98 11.34
C TYR A 108 -37.03 -9.92 12.88
N GLY A 109 -36.70 -8.79 13.51
CA GLY A 109 -36.85 -8.59 14.96
C GLY A 109 -36.11 -9.68 15.76
N PRO A 110 -36.74 -10.32 16.78
CA PRO A 110 -36.07 -11.32 17.62
C PRO A 110 -35.70 -12.63 16.90
N PHE A 111 -36.06 -12.80 15.62
CA PHE A 111 -35.72 -13.97 14.81
C PHE A 111 -34.61 -13.70 13.79
N GLY A 112 -34.14 -12.45 13.69
CA GLY A 112 -33.01 -12.07 12.84
C GLY A 112 -31.66 -12.31 13.52
N LYS A 113 -30.58 -12.36 12.72
CA LYS A 113 -29.21 -12.29 13.22
C LYS A 113 -29.07 -11.04 14.11
N SER A 114 -28.35 -11.14 15.24
CA SER A 114 -28.05 -9.94 16.04
C SER A 114 -27.11 -9.00 15.28
N GLU A 115 -27.04 -7.72 15.67
CA GLU A 115 -26.11 -6.77 15.06
C GLU A 115 -24.66 -7.26 15.18
N GLU A 116 -24.29 -7.83 16.33
CA GLU A 116 -22.98 -8.44 16.56
C GLU A 116 -22.73 -9.64 15.64
N GLU A 117 -23.73 -10.47 15.37
CA GLU A 117 -23.62 -11.62 14.49
C GLU A 117 -23.41 -11.18 13.02
N VAL A 118 -24.09 -10.11 12.58
CA VAL A 118 -23.87 -9.52 11.25
C VAL A 118 -22.45 -8.98 11.12
N VAL A 119 -21.96 -8.26 12.13
CA VAL A 119 -20.59 -7.73 12.14
C VAL A 119 -19.58 -8.88 12.13
N GLN A 120 -19.74 -9.88 12.98
CA GLN A 120 -18.81 -11.01 13.07
C GLN A 120 -18.79 -11.82 11.77
N TYR A 121 -19.94 -12.03 11.15
CA TYR A 121 -20.04 -12.69 9.85
C TYR A 121 -19.29 -11.91 8.77
N THR A 122 -19.49 -10.58 8.72
CA THR A 122 -18.81 -9.71 7.76
C THR A 122 -17.29 -9.75 7.95
N VAL A 123 -16.82 -9.69 9.21
CA VAL A 123 -15.40 -9.79 9.55
C VAL A 123 -14.82 -11.15 9.15
N ASN A 124 -15.52 -12.25 9.43
CA ASN A 124 -15.05 -13.58 9.07
C ASN A 124 -14.99 -13.77 7.55
N SER A 125 -16.01 -13.30 6.83
CA SER A 125 -16.05 -13.34 5.37
C SER A 125 -14.92 -12.52 4.75
N LEU A 126 -14.63 -11.34 5.31
CA LEU A 126 -13.49 -10.53 4.89
C LEU A 126 -12.18 -11.26 5.15
N ALA A 127 -11.99 -11.77 6.36
CA ALA A 127 -10.76 -12.48 6.73
C ALA A 127 -10.50 -13.69 5.82
N GLU A 128 -11.54 -14.42 5.44
CA GLU A 128 -11.45 -15.55 4.50
C GLU A 128 -11.11 -15.10 3.08
N GLN A 129 -11.73 -14.03 2.60
CA GLN A 129 -11.48 -13.49 1.25
C GLN A 129 -10.15 -12.75 1.12
N THR A 130 -9.59 -12.25 2.23
CA THR A 130 -8.26 -11.62 2.29
C THR A 130 -7.17 -12.60 2.70
N ASN A 131 -7.46 -13.90 2.79
CA ASN A 131 -6.48 -14.89 3.20
C ASN A 131 -5.50 -15.17 2.05
N ILE A 132 -4.33 -14.53 2.12
CA ILE A 132 -3.23 -14.76 1.18
C ILE A 132 -2.49 -16.02 1.62
N GLU A 133 -2.34 -16.99 0.72
CA GLU A 133 -1.53 -18.19 0.98
C GLU A 133 -0.08 -17.76 1.30
N LEU A 134 0.42 -18.17 2.46
CA LEU A 134 1.79 -17.87 2.87
C LEU A 134 2.66 -19.10 2.64
N TYR A 135 3.80 -18.88 2.00
CA TYR A 135 4.84 -19.88 1.86
C TYR A 135 5.58 -20.04 3.19
N ASP A 136 5.93 -21.27 3.51
CA ASP A 136 6.72 -21.64 4.68
C ASP A 136 7.95 -22.49 4.29
N THR A 137 8.73 -22.86 5.28
CA THR A 137 9.93 -23.71 5.23
C THR A 137 9.78 -24.96 4.34
N PRO A 138 8.63 -25.68 4.33
CA PRO A 138 8.45 -26.84 3.44
C PRO A 138 8.38 -26.49 1.95
N ASP A 139 8.12 -25.23 1.60
CA ASP A 139 7.93 -24.77 0.23
C ASP A 139 9.23 -24.31 -0.45
N ILE A 140 10.34 -24.31 0.31
CA ILE A 140 11.67 -23.89 -0.17
C ILE A 140 12.69 -25.02 -0.01
N ASP A 141 13.68 -25.06 -0.91
CA ASP A 141 14.79 -26.00 -0.82
C ASP A 141 15.92 -25.40 0.04
N ILE A 142 16.15 -25.98 1.21
CA ILE A 142 17.13 -25.48 2.19
C ILE A 142 18.41 -26.31 2.12
N MET A 143 19.52 -25.63 1.82
CA MET A 143 20.85 -26.20 1.87
C MET A 143 21.38 -26.20 3.31
N GLU A 144 21.54 -27.39 3.90
CA GLU A 144 22.10 -27.60 5.24
C GLU A 144 23.62 -27.39 5.30
N SER A 145 24.31 -27.53 4.17
CA SER A 145 25.75 -27.30 4.05
C SER A 145 26.04 -26.41 2.85
N TRP A 146 26.85 -25.37 3.05
CA TRP A 146 27.21 -24.41 2.01
C TRP A 146 28.66 -23.97 2.17
N ASN A 147 29.24 -23.51 1.06
CA ASN A 147 30.54 -22.84 1.02
C ASN A 147 30.38 -21.38 0.52
N ASP A 148 31.48 -20.63 0.47
CA ASP A 148 31.49 -19.22 0.02
C ASP A 148 31.08 -19.04 -1.44
N GLU A 149 31.23 -20.06 -2.27
CA GLU A 149 30.81 -20.06 -3.68
C GLU A 149 29.30 -20.24 -3.79
N ASP A 150 28.71 -21.13 -3.00
CA ASP A 150 27.25 -21.37 -2.96
C ASP A 150 26.50 -20.10 -2.56
N ILE A 151 27.01 -19.34 -1.58
CA ILE A 151 26.41 -18.06 -1.16
C ILE A 151 26.41 -17.04 -2.31
N ARG A 152 27.51 -16.96 -3.06
CA ARG A 152 27.59 -16.06 -4.22
C ARG A 152 26.67 -16.50 -5.34
N ASN A 153 26.60 -17.81 -5.59
CA ASN A 153 25.72 -18.38 -6.61
C ASN A 153 24.26 -18.12 -6.27
N TYR A 154 23.86 -18.30 -5.01
CA TYR A 154 22.54 -17.91 -4.51
C TYR A 154 22.25 -16.43 -4.78
N ALA A 155 23.13 -15.53 -4.35
CA ALA A 155 22.94 -14.08 -4.52
C ALA A 155 22.85 -13.67 -5.99
N ASN A 156 23.70 -14.23 -6.85
CA ASN A 156 23.70 -13.97 -8.29
C ASN A 156 22.45 -14.53 -8.97
N THR A 157 21.98 -15.71 -8.54
CA THR A 157 20.75 -16.32 -9.08
C THR A 157 19.54 -15.49 -8.71
N LEU A 158 19.44 -15.05 -7.45
CA LEU A 158 18.36 -14.17 -7.00
C LEU A 158 18.38 -12.82 -7.73
N ALA A 159 19.56 -12.22 -7.90
CA ALA A 159 19.71 -10.99 -8.69
C ALA A 159 19.28 -11.19 -10.15
N THR A 160 19.58 -12.35 -10.73
CA THR A 160 19.17 -12.71 -12.10
C THR A 160 17.66 -12.84 -12.21
N VAL A 161 16.98 -13.41 -11.21
CA VAL A 161 15.50 -13.46 -11.17
C VAL A 161 14.90 -12.07 -11.21
N ILE A 162 15.45 -11.13 -10.43
CA ILE A 162 14.99 -9.74 -10.42
C ILE A 162 15.22 -9.07 -11.78
N ILE A 163 16.38 -9.26 -12.40
CA ILE A 163 16.71 -8.65 -13.69
C ILE A 163 15.84 -9.21 -14.81
N ASN A 164 15.63 -10.53 -14.84
CA ASN A 164 14.90 -11.20 -15.93
C ASN A 164 13.41 -10.87 -15.94
N ASN A 165 12.83 -10.65 -14.76
CA ASN A 165 11.41 -10.38 -14.61
C ASN A 165 11.11 -8.86 -14.44
N ASN A 166 12.13 -8.01 -14.50
CA ASN A 166 11.95 -6.55 -14.47
C ASN A 166 11.24 -6.05 -15.74
N LEU A 167 10.34 -5.08 -15.57
CA LEU A 167 9.59 -4.45 -16.66
C LEU A 167 10.17 -3.06 -16.97
N PRO A 168 11.12 -2.94 -17.92
CA PRO A 168 11.78 -1.67 -18.20
C PRO A 168 10.79 -0.64 -18.77
N GLY A 169 10.85 0.60 -18.24
CA GLY A 169 10.03 1.71 -18.72
C GLY A 169 8.58 1.70 -18.23
N MET A 170 8.20 0.75 -17.36
CA MET A 170 6.89 0.73 -16.73
C MET A 170 6.86 1.66 -15.52
N SER A 171 5.74 2.35 -15.32
CA SER A 171 5.51 3.18 -14.13
C SER A 171 5.13 2.30 -12.94
N GLY A 172 5.56 2.67 -11.73
CA GLY A 172 5.25 1.91 -10.52
C GLY A 172 3.75 1.78 -10.26
N GLU A 173 3.38 0.75 -9.50
CA GLU A 173 1.99 0.29 -9.24
C GLU A 173 1.11 1.46 -8.79
N ILE A 174 1.56 2.18 -7.76
CA ILE A 174 0.81 3.29 -7.15
C ILE A 174 0.61 4.44 -8.14
N SER A 175 1.61 4.72 -8.98
CA SER A 175 1.51 5.78 -9.98
C SER A 175 0.57 5.40 -11.12
N THR A 176 0.56 4.12 -11.50
CA THR A 176 -0.35 3.59 -12.51
C THR A 176 -1.79 3.59 -11.99
N LEU A 177 -2.02 3.09 -10.77
CA LEU A 177 -3.32 3.12 -10.11
C LEU A 177 -3.86 4.54 -9.95
N LYS A 178 -3.04 5.46 -9.42
CA LYS A 178 -3.42 6.87 -9.30
C LYS A 178 -3.84 7.44 -10.65
N SER A 179 -3.10 7.13 -11.71
CA SER A 179 -3.47 7.64 -13.02
C SER A 179 -4.76 7.03 -13.57
N ILE A 180 -5.05 5.76 -13.31
CA ILE A 180 -6.34 5.15 -13.67
C ILE A 180 -7.48 5.87 -12.97
N LEU A 181 -7.32 6.18 -11.68
CA LEU A 181 -8.31 6.92 -10.89
C LEU A 181 -8.48 8.36 -11.39
N ASP A 182 -7.39 9.04 -11.73
CA ASP A 182 -7.40 10.43 -12.19
C ASP A 182 -7.98 10.57 -13.61
N THR A 183 -7.71 9.62 -14.52
CA THR A 183 -8.09 9.73 -15.94
C THR A 183 -9.28 8.86 -16.35
N GLY A 184 -9.67 7.88 -15.52
CA GLY A 184 -10.68 6.89 -15.87
C GLY A 184 -10.29 5.96 -17.02
N ASP A 185 -9.00 5.88 -17.37
CA ASP A 185 -8.54 5.07 -18.50
C ASP A 185 -8.36 3.60 -18.09
N ILE A 186 -9.43 2.83 -18.27
CA ILE A 186 -9.49 1.39 -17.93
C ILE A 186 -8.45 0.57 -18.70
N ASN A 187 -7.97 1.03 -19.87
CA ASN A 187 -6.98 0.27 -20.63
C ASN A 187 -5.64 0.14 -19.88
N ARG A 188 -5.38 1.02 -18.91
CA ARG A 188 -4.18 0.97 -18.07
C ARG A 188 -4.26 -0.06 -16.95
N VAL A 189 -5.43 -0.66 -16.71
CA VAL A 189 -5.57 -1.84 -15.83
C VAL A 189 -4.70 -2.99 -16.35
N ALA A 190 -4.58 -3.15 -17.67
CA ALA A 190 -3.70 -4.14 -18.28
C ALA A 190 -2.20 -3.92 -17.96
N ASP A 191 -1.79 -2.69 -17.61
CA ASP A 191 -0.43 -2.44 -17.15
C ASP A 191 -0.26 -2.91 -15.70
N LEU A 192 -1.26 -2.74 -14.83
CA LEU A 192 -1.24 -3.32 -13.48
C LEU A 192 -1.17 -4.85 -13.53
N GLU A 193 -1.92 -5.50 -14.43
CA GLU A 193 -1.85 -6.96 -14.62
C GLU A 193 -0.45 -7.43 -15.03
N LYS A 194 0.26 -6.67 -15.89
CA LYS A 194 1.65 -6.99 -16.24
C LYS A 194 2.56 -6.87 -15.04
N ILE A 195 2.40 -5.83 -14.21
CA ILE A 195 3.19 -5.66 -12.99
C ILE A 195 2.92 -6.79 -12.00
N ALA A 196 1.65 -7.15 -11.79
CA ALA A 196 1.26 -8.31 -10.99
C ALA A 196 1.95 -9.58 -11.53
N GLY A 197 1.91 -9.81 -12.85
CA GLY A 197 2.61 -10.92 -13.49
C GLY A 197 4.12 -10.94 -13.24
N ALA A 198 4.79 -9.78 -13.19
CA ALA A 198 6.20 -9.71 -12.82
C ALA A 198 6.46 -10.14 -11.37
N TYR A 199 5.64 -9.69 -10.41
CA TYR A 199 5.74 -10.12 -9.01
C TYR A 199 5.48 -11.61 -8.84
N LYS A 200 4.49 -12.15 -9.55
CA LYS A 200 4.23 -13.59 -9.61
C LYS A 200 5.47 -14.35 -10.11
N ASN A 201 6.12 -13.85 -11.16
CA ASN A 201 7.33 -14.49 -11.68
C ASN A 201 8.52 -14.35 -10.72
N PHE A 202 8.70 -13.20 -10.05
CA PHE A 202 9.72 -13.04 -9.01
C PHE A 202 9.55 -14.09 -7.91
N ARG A 203 8.31 -14.29 -7.43
CA ARG A 203 7.95 -15.31 -6.44
C ARG A 203 8.24 -16.72 -6.95
N ASP A 204 7.65 -17.08 -8.09
CA ASP A 204 7.72 -18.44 -8.65
C ASP A 204 9.14 -18.86 -9.00
N ASP A 205 9.97 -17.93 -9.50
CA ASP A 205 11.36 -18.21 -9.79
C ASP A 205 12.24 -18.21 -8.53
N SER A 206 11.94 -17.39 -7.52
CA SER A 206 12.66 -17.40 -6.25
C SER A 206 12.45 -18.70 -5.48
N LEU A 207 11.24 -19.27 -5.50
CA LEU A 207 10.92 -20.57 -4.87
C LEU A 207 11.78 -21.73 -5.39
N LYS A 208 12.30 -21.63 -6.62
CA LYS A 208 13.14 -22.66 -7.24
C LYS A 208 14.61 -22.58 -6.83
N ILE A 209 15.00 -21.52 -6.11
CA ILE A 209 16.39 -21.28 -5.75
C ILE A 209 16.71 -22.00 -4.44
N PRO A 210 17.70 -22.91 -4.42
CA PRO A 210 18.15 -23.50 -3.16
C PRO A 210 18.82 -22.44 -2.30
N VAL A 211 18.40 -22.33 -1.04
CA VAL A 211 18.83 -21.27 -0.12
C VAL A 211 19.69 -21.82 1.01
N PRO A 212 20.83 -21.19 1.36
CA PRO A 212 21.58 -21.56 2.56
C PRO A 212 20.71 -21.44 3.83
N ALA A 213 20.78 -22.40 4.75
CA ALA A 213 19.90 -22.43 5.93
C ALA A 213 19.90 -21.13 6.74
N PHE A 214 21.03 -20.41 6.81
CA PHE A 214 21.12 -19.14 7.53
C PHE A 214 20.36 -17.96 6.87
N LEU A 215 19.97 -18.09 5.59
CA LEU A 215 19.19 -17.11 4.82
C LEU A 215 17.75 -17.54 4.57
N ALA A 216 17.37 -18.76 4.96
CA ALA A 216 16.04 -19.33 4.68
C ALA A 216 14.89 -18.40 5.11
N LYS A 217 15.01 -17.80 6.31
CA LYS A 217 14.00 -16.84 6.81
C LYS A 217 13.88 -15.60 5.91
N GLN A 218 15.00 -14.96 5.58
CA GLN A 218 14.98 -13.74 4.77
C GLN A 218 14.51 -14.01 3.34
N HIS A 219 14.84 -15.18 2.80
CA HIS A 219 14.37 -15.63 1.50
C HIS A 219 12.86 -15.85 1.51
N LEU A 220 12.32 -16.50 2.55
CA LEU A 220 10.90 -16.70 2.74
C LEU A 220 10.14 -15.36 2.92
N ASP A 221 10.66 -14.45 3.74
CA ASP A 221 10.10 -13.11 3.93
C ASP A 221 10.00 -12.36 2.58
N LEU A 222 11.01 -12.52 1.72
CA LEU A 222 11.03 -11.94 0.37
C LEU A 222 9.98 -12.55 -0.55
N ILE A 223 9.88 -13.90 -0.60
CA ILE A 223 8.88 -14.62 -1.39
C ILE A 223 7.47 -14.22 -0.98
N ASN A 224 7.20 -14.18 0.32
CA ASN A 224 5.89 -13.78 0.85
C ASN A 224 5.59 -12.30 0.56
N THR A 225 6.61 -11.44 0.54
CA THR A 225 6.43 -10.04 0.10
C THR A 225 6.04 -9.97 -1.38
N TYR A 226 6.70 -10.74 -2.26
CA TYR A 226 6.31 -10.81 -3.67
C TYR A 226 4.90 -11.36 -3.86
N ASN A 227 4.53 -12.38 -3.09
CA ASN A 227 3.20 -12.96 -3.12
C ASN A 227 2.13 -11.93 -2.70
N ALA A 228 2.36 -11.25 -1.58
CA ALA A 228 1.44 -10.23 -1.08
C ALA A 228 1.23 -9.11 -2.10
N ILE A 229 2.31 -8.60 -2.70
CA ILE A 229 2.21 -7.56 -3.73
C ILE A 229 1.45 -8.07 -4.97
N TYR A 230 1.70 -9.31 -5.40
CA TYR A 230 0.98 -9.92 -6.53
C TYR A 230 -0.53 -9.99 -6.26
N GLU A 231 -0.93 -10.52 -5.09
CA GLU A 231 -2.34 -10.63 -4.72
C GLU A 231 -3.00 -9.26 -4.54
N ASP A 232 -2.29 -8.31 -3.90
CA ASP A 232 -2.78 -6.94 -3.71
C ASP A 232 -3.05 -6.24 -5.05
N ILE A 233 -2.12 -6.32 -6.01
CA ILE A 233 -2.32 -5.70 -7.34
C ILE A 233 -3.45 -6.42 -8.08
N THR A 234 -3.52 -7.74 -8.01
CA THR A 234 -4.59 -8.52 -8.67
C THR A 234 -5.96 -8.15 -8.10
N ALA A 235 -6.07 -7.98 -6.79
CA ALA A 235 -7.29 -7.53 -6.13
C ALA A 235 -7.72 -6.11 -6.55
N MET A 236 -6.79 -5.24 -6.96
CA MET A 236 -7.11 -3.91 -7.51
C MET A 236 -7.63 -3.96 -8.95
N THR A 237 -7.40 -5.05 -9.67
CA THR A 237 -7.81 -5.21 -11.08
C THR A 237 -9.16 -5.92 -11.28
N LEU A 238 -9.73 -6.52 -10.22
CA LEU A 238 -11.03 -7.21 -10.19
C LEU A 238 -12.19 -6.27 -9.80
#